data_AF-A0A7C2FQ89-F1
#
_entry.id   AF-A0A7C2FQ89-F1
#
_cell.length_a   1.000
_cell.length_b   1.000
_cell.length_c   1.000
_cell.angle_alpha   90.00
_cell.angle_beta   90.00
_cell.angle_gamma   90.00
#
_symmetry.space_group_name_H-M   'P 1'
#
loop_
_entity.id
_entity.type
_entity.pdbx_description
1 polymer ?
#
loop_
_entity_poly.entity_id
_entity_poly.type
_entity_poly.pdbx_seq_one_letter_code
_entity_poly.pdbx_strand_id
1 'polypeptide(L)'
;MIIDVQRAYELSKVFKPLTHLAWIVERSDPQYLAVEELTRAKGCDQAAVLVIANALVSYQLNVRGEEYWRYFAESIASANGTPESVMLDFLLSNKYNNRLLQQKVNRVKSFFKTRLYKDLSIDGLKYCTSLEVLRDRLSKELSSSTLSKTVLFAVKMYNYVCTSCGRDVKGDVDLPIDLRNAELSIWSCIVRECDNGERACAEKLMREPYRARLTDAWRTVCKESGIPCVKLDALTWLITGVLRDSGLNPVLAGKRIMEAFRVEIPVEVLKELVKCAGGEF
;
A
#
# COMPACT_ATOMS: atom_id res chain seq x y z
N MET A 1 -24.26 6.31 6.21
CA MET A 1 -22.80 6.36 5.96
C MET A 1 -22.41 7.63 5.24
N ILE A 2 -21.70 8.50 5.96
CA ILE A 2 -21.22 9.80 5.51
C ILE A 2 -19.70 9.76 5.44
N ILE A 3 -19.13 10.31 4.37
CA ILE A 3 -17.69 10.57 4.24
C ILE A 3 -17.50 12.07 4.42
N ASP A 4 -16.87 12.45 5.52
CA ASP A 4 -16.71 13.82 5.99
C ASP A 4 -15.36 14.40 5.53
N VAL A 5 -15.43 15.23 4.49
CA VAL A 5 -14.26 15.92 3.93
C VAL A 5 -13.71 16.98 4.89
N GLN A 6 -14.55 17.59 5.72
CA GLN A 6 -14.08 18.56 6.72
C GLN A 6 -13.24 17.86 7.77
N ARG A 7 -13.64 16.64 8.20
CA ARG A 7 -12.81 15.83 9.09
C ARG A 7 -11.49 15.40 8.44
N ALA A 8 -11.49 15.10 7.14
CA ALA A 8 -10.25 14.84 6.41
C ALA A 8 -9.31 16.07 6.43
N TYR A 9 -9.86 17.28 6.26
CA TYR A 9 -9.09 18.52 6.41
C TYR A 9 -8.52 18.69 7.83
N GLU A 10 -9.29 18.39 8.88
CA GLU A 10 -8.80 18.43 10.27
C GLU A 10 -7.65 17.43 10.49
N LEU A 11 -7.80 16.21 10.01
CA LEU A 11 -6.76 15.18 10.11
C LEU A 11 -5.49 15.55 9.36
N SER A 12 -5.58 16.32 8.26
CA SER A 12 -4.38 16.84 7.60
C SER A 12 -3.48 17.64 8.57
N LYS A 13 -4.08 18.36 9.53
CA LYS A 13 -3.35 19.12 10.55
C LYS A 13 -2.71 18.21 11.61
N VAL A 14 -3.33 17.05 11.86
CA VAL A 14 -2.81 16.00 12.74
C VAL A 14 -1.61 15.29 12.09
N PHE A 15 -1.66 15.05 10.77
CA PHE A 15 -0.57 14.43 10.01
C PHE A 15 0.58 15.38 9.68
N LYS A 16 0.33 16.67 9.51
CA LYS A 16 1.34 17.66 9.09
C LYS A 16 2.63 17.64 9.94
N PRO A 17 2.60 17.56 11.29
CA PRO A 17 3.82 17.43 12.10
C PRO A 17 4.59 16.12 11.85
N LEU A 18 3.92 15.08 11.35
CA LEU A 18 4.50 13.76 11.07
C LEU A 18 5.14 13.66 9.68
N THR A 19 5.23 14.76 8.92
CA THR A 19 5.77 14.76 7.55
C THR A 19 7.14 14.09 7.46
N HIS A 20 8.06 14.43 8.36
CA HIS A 20 9.40 13.84 8.41
C HIS A 20 9.36 12.32 8.68
N LEU A 21 8.41 11.85 9.49
CA LEU A 21 8.26 10.43 9.79
C LEU A 21 7.79 9.62 8.60
N ALA A 22 6.95 10.18 7.71
CA ALA A 22 6.51 9.46 6.51
C ALA A 22 7.70 9.02 5.62
N TRP A 23 8.77 9.82 5.58
CA TRP A 23 10.01 9.48 4.87
C TRP A 23 10.85 8.43 5.59
N ILE A 24 10.89 8.46 6.91
CA ILE A 24 11.63 7.48 7.73
C ILE A 24 10.93 6.12 7.69
N VAL A 25 9.61 6.12 7.92
CA VAL A 25 8.78 4.91 8.01
C VAL A 25 8.82 4.10 6.72
N GLU A 26 8.87 4.76 5.55
CA GLU A 26 9.01 4.05 4.28
C GLU A 26 10.19 3.08 4.28
N ARG A 27 11.37 3.51 4.73
CA ARG A 27 12.57 2.67 4.76
C ARG A 27 12.56 1.59 5.84
N SER A 28 11.67 1.74 6.84
CA SER A 28 11.45 0.75 7.89
C SER A 28 10.28 -0.19 7.59
N ASP A 29 9.54 0.02 6.50
CA ASP A 29 8.46 -0.87 6.08
C ASP A 29 9.04 -2.26 5.74
N PRO A 30 8.56 -3.35 6.36
CA PRO A 30 9.01 -4.71 6.02
C PRO A 30 8.89 -5.04 4.53
N GLN A 31 7.93 -4.44 3.83
CA GLN A 31 7.76 -4.60 2.39
C GLN A 31 8.82 -3.83 1.60
N TYR A 32 9.26 -2.66 2.07
CA TYR A 32 10.41 -1.95 1.49
C TYR A 32 11.68 -2.78 1.65
N LEU A 33 11.93 -3.34 2.83
CA LEU A 33 13.11 -4.18 3.08
C LEU A 33 13.16 -5.40 2.15
N ALA A 34 12.01 -6.05 1.93
CA ALA A 34 11.91 -7.15 0.97
C ALA A 34 12.19 -6.71 -0.47
N VAL A 35 11.67 -5.53 -0.88
CA VAL A 35 11.97 -4.95 -2.20
C VAL A 35 13.46 -4.61 -2.33
N GLU A 36 14.07 -4.03 -1.31
CA GLU A 36 15.48 -3.67 -1.30
C GLU A 36 16.38 -4.91 -1.45
N GLU A 37 16.08 -5.98 -0.70
CA GLU A 37 16.76 -7.26 -0.84
C GLU A 37 16.65 -7.81 -2.27
N LEU A 38 15.45 -7.77 -2.85
CA LEU A 38 15.23 -8.23 -4.21
C LEU A 38 15.98 -7.38 -5.25
N THR A 39 16.03 -6.05 -5.07
CA THR A 39 16.81 -5.16 -5.95
C THR A 39 18.31 -5.45 -5.87
N ARG A 40 18.83 -5.81 -4.68
CA ARG A 40 20.22 -6.24 -4.51
C ARG A 40 20.50 -7.57 -5.20
N ALA A 41 19.55 -8.52 -5.14
CA ALA A 41 19.73 -9.87 -5.70
C ALA A 41 19.54 -9.94 -7.22
N LYS A 42 18.59 -9.17 -7.78
CA LYS A 42 18.20 -9.24 -9.21
C LYS A 42 18.60 -8.04 -10.05
N GLY A 43 19.09 -6.98 -9.41
CA GLY A 43 19.26 -5.69 -10.06
C GLY A 43 17.92 -4.97 -10.24
N CYS A 44 18.01 -3.66 -10.49
CA CYS A 44 16.88 -2.74 -10.50
C CYS A 44 15.83 -3.06 -11.56
N ASP A 45 16.26 -3.38 -12.79
CA ASP A 45 15.33 -3.58 -13.91
C ASP A 45 14.48 -4.83 -13.72
N GLN A 46 15.11 -5.95 -13.37
CA GLN A 46 14.40 -7.19 -13.15
C GLN A 46 13.52 -7.12 -11.90
N ALA A 47 14.00 -6.49 -10.82
CA ALA A 47 13.22 -6.29 -9.61
C ALA A 47 11.98 -5.41 -9.87
N ALA A 48 12.07 -4.34 -10.67
CA ALA A 48 10.92 -3.51 -11.03
C ALA A 48 9.76 -4.34 -11.60
N VAL A 49 10.05 -5.23 -12.55
CA VAL A 49 9.06 -6.10 -13.18
C VAL A 49 8.48 -7.10 -12.17
N LEU A 50 9.35 -7.78 -11.42
CA LEU A 50 8.97 -8.80 -10.43
C LEU A 50 8.10 -8.21 -9.31
N VAL A 51 8.47 -7.03 -8.81
CA VAL A 51 7.74 -6.32 -7.75
C VAL A 51 6.36 -5.88 -8.23
N ILE A 52 6.25 -5.32 -9.43
CA ILE A 52 4.94 -4.97 -10.02
C ILE A 52 4.08 -6.23 -10.19
N ALA A 53 4.65 -7.29 -10.77
CA ALA A 53 3.93 -8.55 -10.99
C ALA A 53 3.42 -9.15 -9.67
N ASN A 54 4.24 -9.14 -8.62
CA ASN A 54 3.87 -9.63 -7.29
C ASN A 54 2.78 -8.76 -6.64
N ALA A 55 2.94 -7.44 -6.67
CA ALA A 55 1.99 -6.50 -6.09
C ALA A 55 0.59 -6.59 -6.73
N LEU A 56 0.51 -6.85 -8.03
CA LEU A 56 -0.75 -7.04 -8.75
C LEU A 56 -1.56 -8.26 -8.24
N VAL A 57 -0.90 -9.22 -7.58
CA VAL A 57 -1.49 -10.44 -7.02
C VAL A 57 -1.43 -10.53 -5.49
N SER A 58 -0.93 -9.51 -4.81
CA SER A 58 -0.91 -9.37 -3.34
C SER A 58 -2.30 -9.03 -2.77
N TYR A 59 -3.29 -9.91 -2.98
CA TYR A 59 -4.64 -9.74 -2.45
C TYR A 59 -5.24 -11.07 -1.99
N GLN A 60 -6.08 -11.03 -0.95
CA GLN A 60 -6.67 -12.22 -0.34
C GLN A 60 -5.59 -13.27 -0.01
N LEU A 61 -4.54 -12.82 0.67
CA LEU A 61 -3.42 -13.65 1.14
C LEU A 61 -3.88 -14.54 2.29
N ASN A 62 -3.20 -15.68 2.47
CA ASN A 62 -3.43 -16.60 3.59
C ASN A 62 -2.64 -16.18 4.85
N VAL A 63 -1.71 -15.25 4.69
CA VAL A 63 -0.79 -14.75 5.72
C VAL A 63 -0.78 -13.21 5.71
N ARG A 64 -0.04 -12.62 6.66
CA ARG A 64 0.23 -11.18 6.67
C ARG A 64 0.98 -10.76 5.40
N GLY A 65 0.73 -9.55 4.91
CA GLY A 65 1.37 -9.05 3.68
C GLY A 65 2.89 -8.99 3.82
N GLU A 66 3.36 -8.59 5.00
CA GLU A 66 4.76 -8.53 5.42
C GLU A 66 5.46 -9.88 5.28
N GLU A 67 4.82 -10.96 5.74
CA GLU A 67 5.33 -12.32 5.63
C GLU A 67 5.38 -12.79 4.18
N TYR A 68 4.35 -12.47 3.39
CA TYR A 68 4.30 -12.80 1.97
C TYR A 68 5.40 -12.11 1.17
N TRP A 69 5.62 -10.82 1.41
CA TRP A 69 6.65 -10.04 0.70
C TRP A 69 8.07 -10.50 1.06
N ARG A 70 8.33 -10.82 2.33
CA ARG A 70 9.61 -11.42 2.74
C ARG A 70 9.83 -12.77 2.04
N TYR A 71 8.84 -13.66 2.12
CA TYR A 71 8.94 -14.97 1.47
C TYR A 71 9.12 -14.86 -0.05
N PHE A 72 8.48 -13.89 -0.68
CA PHE A 72 8.67 -13.58 -2.10
C PHE A 72 10.13 -13.18 -2.39
N ALA A 73 10.68 -12.22 -1.66
CA ALA A 73 12.06 -11.78 -1.86
C ALA A 73 13.06 -12.95 -1.70
N GLU A 74 12.93 -13.73 -0.61
CA GLU A 74 13.76 -14.89 -0.32
C GLU A 74 13.66 -15.97 -1.41
N SER A 75 12.44 -16.30 -1.85
CA SER A 75 12.20 -17.35 -2.84
C SER A 75 12.71 -16.97 -4.22
N ILE A 76 12.61 -15.68 -4.58
CA ILE A 76 12.97 -15.21 -5.91
C ILE A 76 14.45 -14.82 -6.00
N ALA A 77 15.10 -14.41 -4.91
CA ALA A 77 16.49 -13.94 -4.92
C ALA A 77 17.44 -14.86 -5.71
N SER A 78 17.32 -16.18 -5.51
CA SER A 78 18.15 -17.19 -6.19
C SER A 78 17.50 -17.85 -7.41
N ALA A 79 16.23 -17.53 -7.72
CA ALA A 79 15.50 -18.17 -8.81
C ALA A 79 16.05 -17.77 -10.19
N ASN A 80 16.24 -18.73 -11.08
CA ASN A 80 16.73 -18.50 -12.44
C ASN A 80 15.59 -18.53 -13.46
N GLY A 81 15.75 -17.78 -14.55
CA GLY A 81 14.80 -17.76 -15.66
C GLY A 81 14.23 -16.37 -15.94
N THR A 82 13.27 -16.32 -16.85
CA THR A 82 12.58 -15.07 -17.20
C THR A 82 11.71 -14.58 -16.04
N PRO A 83 11.46 -13.26 -15.91
CA PRO A 83 10.54 -12.77 -14.89
C PRO A 83 9.16 -13.44 -14.92
N GLU A 84 8.64 -13.76 -16.11
CA GLU A 84 7.36 -14.47 -16.25
C GLU A 84 7.42 -15.88 -15.67
N SER A 85 8.39 -16.70 -16.09
CA SER A 85 8.52 -18.08 -15.60
C SER A 85 8.72 -18.10 -14.09
N VAL A 86 9.62 -17.25 -13.57
CA VAL A 86 9.91 -17.13 -12.14
C VAL A 86 8.66 -16.75 -11.33
N MET A 87 7.86 -15.79 -11.81
CA MET A 87 6.62 -15.40 -11.13
C MET A 87 5.56 -16.50 -11.17
N LEU A 88 5.43 -17.22 -12.29
CA LEU A 88 4.47 -18.31 -12.42
C LEU A 88 4.84 -19.48 -11.51
N ASP A 89 6.12 -19.87 -11.51
CA ASP A 89 6.63 -20.95 -10.65
C ASP A 89 6.43 -20.61 -9.17
N PHE A 90 6.75 -19.37 -8.78
CA PHE A 90 6.46 -18.88 -7.43
C PHE A 90 4.97 -18.95 -7.09
N LEU A 91 4.09 -18.47 -7.98
CA LEU A 91 2.65 -18.50 -7.74
C LEU A 91 2.09 -19.91 -7.57
N LEU A 92 2.57 -20.87 -8.37
CA LEU A 92 2.09 -22.25 -8.37
C LEU A 92 2.64 -23.07 -7.19
N SER A 93 3.81 -22.72 -6.67
CA SER A 93 4.47 -23.46 -5.59
C SER A 93 4.25 -22.86 -4.20
N ASN A 94 3.91 -21.57 -4.08
CA ASN A 94 3.77 -20.94 -2.78
C ASN A 94 2.46 -21.31 -2.06
N LYS A 95 2.54 -21.49 -0.74
CA LYS A 95 1.40 -21.78 0.15
C LYS A 95 0.71 -20.52 0.71
N TYR A 96 1.31 -19.35 0.56
CA TYR A 96 0.89 -18.10 1.19
C TYR A 96 -0.12 -17.29 0.38
N ASN A 97 -0.28 -17.60 -0.90
CA ASN A 97 -1.12 -16.89 -1.84
C ASN A 97 -1.91 -17.83 -2.77
N ASN A 98 -2.52 -18.89 -2.21
CA ASN A 98 -3.19 -19.94 -2.98
C ASN A 98 -4.68 -19.66 -3.26
N ARG A 99 -5.31 -18.73 -2.53
CA ARG A 99 -6.71 -18.35 -2.77
C ARG A 99 -6.86 -17.62 -4.11
N LEU A 100 -7.84 -17.99 -4.93
CA LEU A 100 -8.05 -17.43 -6.27
C LEU A 100 -6.82 -17.56 -7.19
N LEU A 101 -6.01 -18.62 -7.00
CA LEU A 101 -4.75 -18.82 -7.71
C LEU A 101 -4.88 -18.69 -9.24
N GLN A 102 -5.90 -19.30 -9.84
CA GLN A 102 -6.09 -19.22 -11.29
C GLN A 102 -6.29 -17.79 -11.79
N GLN A 103 -7.01 -16.96 -11.02
CA GLN A 103 -7.23 -15.55 -11.37
C GLN A 103 -5.92 -14.76 -11.26
N LYS A 104 -5.10 -15.05 -10.23
CA LYS A 104 -3.78 -14.44 -10.04
C LYS A 104 -2.81 -14.82 -11.15
N VAL A 105 -2.74 -16.10 -11.50
CA VAL A 105 -1.97 -16.62 -12.64
C VAL A 105 -2.38 -15.94 -13.93
N ASN A 106 -3.69 -15.85 -14.20
CA ASN A 106 -4.19 -15.17 -15.40
C ASN A 106 -3.80 -13.68 -15.42
N ARG A 107 -3.90 -12.99 -14.27
CA ARG A 107 -3.52 -11.59 -14.15
C ARG A 107 -2.02 -11.36 -14.40
N VAL A 108 -1.16 -12.23 -13.88
CA VAL A 108 0.29 -12.19 -14.13
C VAL A 108 0.60 -12.43 -15.61
N LYS A 109 0.00 -13.46 -16.23
CA LYS A 109 0.15 -13.71 -17.67
C LYS A 109 -0.34 -12.53 -18.51
N SER A 110 -1.43 -11.86 -18.11
CA SER A 110 -1.90 -10.65 -18.78
C SER A 110 -0.87 -9.53 -18.68
N PHE A 111 -0.28 -9.29 -17.51
CA PHE A 111 0.77 -8.29 -17.32
C PHE A 111 1.99 -8.55 -18.22
N PHE A 112 2.48 -9.79 -18.30
CA PHE A 112 3.64 -10.11 -19.15
C PHE A 112 3.38 -10.00 -20.66
N LYS A 113 2.12 -9.87 -21.09
CA LYS A 113 1.75 -9.61 -22.50
C LYS A 113 1.66 -8.11 -22.83
N THR A 114 1.76 -7.23 -21.84
CA THR A 114 1.58 -5.78 -21.99
C THR A 114 2.76 -5.12 -22.72
N ARG A 115 2.51 -3.96 -23.33
CA ARG A 115 3.59 -3.06 -23.80
C ARG A 115 4.32 -2.45 -22.61
N LEU A 116 3.63 -2.23 -21.50
CA LEU A 116 4.25 -1.77 -20.26
C LEU A 116 5.38 -2.71 -19.79
N TYR A 117 5.14 -4.03 -19.78
CA TYR A 117 6.19 -5.00 -19.46
C TYR A 117 7.40 -4.88 -20.39
N LYS A 118 7.17 -4.75 -21.71
CA LYS A 118 8.26 -4.56 -22.69
C LYS A 118 9.07 -3.30 -22.39
N ASP A 119 8.41 -2.19 -22.06
CA ASP A 119 9.09 -0.95 -21.68
C ASP A 119 9.94 -1.14 -20.42
N LEU A 120 9.39 -1.78 -19.38
CA LEU A 120 10.07 -2.04 -18.10
C LEU A 120 11.22 -3.05 -18.21
N SER A 121 11.17 -3.93 -19.22
CA SER A 121 12.25 -4.88 -19.49
C SER A 121 13.45 -4.24 -20.18
N ILE A 122 13.25 -3.07 -20.82
CA ILE A 122 14.32 -2.27 -21.42
C ILE A 122 14.91 -1.32 -20.38
N ASP A 123 14.06 -0.65 -19.62
CA ASP A 123 14.43 0.26 -18.52
C ASP A 123 13.38 0.13 -17.42
N GLY A 124 13.72 -0.62 -16.37
CA GLY A 124 12.81 -0.86 -15.26
C GLY A 124 12.61 0.37 -14.40
N LEU A 125 13.49 1.37 -14.47
CA LEU A 125 13.41 2.61 -13.70
C LEU A 125 12.75 3.76 -14.50
N LYS A 126 12.28 3.48 -15.71
CA LYS A 126 11.67 4.43 -16.65
C LYS A 126 10.61 5.36 -16.04
N TYR A 127 9.83 4.88 -15.08
CA TYR A 127 8.69 5.61 -14.52
C TYR A 127 8.95 6.18 -13.12
N CYS A 128 10.18 6.13 -12.60
CA CYS A 128 10.49 6.66 -11.27
C CYS A 128 10.16 8.15 -11.13
N THR A 129 10.24 8.92 -12.22
CA THR A 129 9.89 10.35 -12.23
C THR A 129 8.45 10.65 -12.67
N SER A 130 7.60 9.63 -12.80
CA SER A 130 6.23 9.78 -13.30
C SER A 130 5.33 8.62 -12.85
N LEU A 131 5.09 8.51 -11.54
CA LEU A 131 4.29 7.42 -10.96
C LEU A 131 2.85 7.38 -11.49
N GLU A 132 2.25 8.52 -11.79
CA GLU A 132 0.91 8.65 -12.39
C GLU A 132 0.85 7.97 -13.76
N VAL A 133 1.91 8.12 -14.56
CA VAL A 133 2.01 7.50 -15.88
C VAL A 133 2.06 5.98 -15.75
N LEU A 134 2.81 5.47 -14.77
CA LEU A 134 2.82 4.03 -14.49
C LEU A 134 1.43 3.53 -14.07
N ARG A 135 0.74 4.24 -13.17
CA ARG A 135 -0.64 3.92 -12.75
C ARG A 135 -1.57 3.85 -13.97
N ASP A 136 -1.54 4.86 -14.83
CA ASP A 136 -2.44 4.97 -15.97
C ASP A 136 -2.16 3.88 -17.01
N ARG A 137 -0.89 3.55 -17.24
CA ARG A 137 -0.47 2.43 -18.09
C ARG A 137 -0.95 1.09 -17.52
N LEU A 138 -0.74 0.83 -16.23
CA LEU A 138 -1.21 -0.40 -15.57
C LEU A 138 -2.73 -0.52 -15.64
N SER A 139 -3.45 0.57 -15.33
CA SER A 139 -4.91 0.63 -15.38
C SER A 139 -5.43 0.31 -16.78
N LYS A 140 -4.91 0.99 -17.81
CA LYS A 140 -5.32 0.82 -19.20
C LYS A 140 -5.01 -0.58 -19.74
N GLU A 141 -3.77 -1.06 -19.55
CA GLU A 141 -3.32 -2.32 -20.16
C GLU A 141 -3.87 -3.56 -19.43
N LEU A 142 -4.30 -3.43 -18.17
CA LEU A 142 -4.95 -4.50 -17.40
C LEU A 142 -6.47 -4.31 -17.24
N SER A 143 -7.07 -3.39 -18.01
CA SER A 143 -8.51 -3.05 -17.95
C SER A 143 -9.04 -2.91 -16.52
N SER A 144 -8.24 -2.26 -15.66
CA SER A 144 -8.49 -2.08 -14.23
C SER A 144 -8.74 -0.60 -13.94
N SER A 145 -9.55 -0.25 -12.96
CA SER A 145 -9.70 1.15 -12.54
C SER A 145 -8.37 1.75 -12.07
N THR A 146 -8.13 3.03 -12.34
CA THR A 146 -7.00 3.80 -11.79
C THR A 146 -7.03 3.86 -10.26
N LEU A 147 -8.22 3.74 -9.66
CA LEU A 147 -8.45 3.65 -8.21
C LEU A 147 -8.44 2.21 -7.69
N SER A 148 -8.08 1.23 -8.52
CA SER A 148 -7.93 -0.15 -8.05
C SER A 148 -6.83 -0.23 -7.01
N LYS A 149 -7.15 -0.75 -5.82
CA LYS A 149 -6.19 -0.91 -4.73
C LYS A 149 -4.93 -1.67 -5.17
N THR A 150 -5.06 -2.67 -6.06
CA THR A 150 -3.92 -3.46 -6.55
C THR A 150 -3.07 -2.71 -7.55
N VAL A 151 -3.64 -1.76 -8.30
CA VAL A 151 -2.87 -0.90 -9.22
C VAL A 151 -2.12 0.16 -8.42
N LEU A 152 -2.80 0.86 -7.51
CA LEU A 152 -2.19 1.85 -6.62
C LEU A 152 -1.10 1.21 -5.75
N PHE A 153 -1.36 0.04 -5.19
CA PHE A 153 -0.37 -0.72 -4.44
C PHE A 153 0.83 -1.15 -5.31
N ALA A 154 0.62 -1.59 -6.55
CA ALA A 154 1.73 -1.90 -7.45
C ALA A 154 2.62 -0.69 -7.74
N VAL A 155 2.04 0.51 -7.89
CA VAL A 155 2.81 1.75 -8.07
C VAL A 155 3.55 2.14 -6.80
N LYS A 156 2.95 1.97 -5.61
CA LYS A 156 3.65 2.14 -4.32
C LYS A 156 4.87 1.24 -4.22
N MET A 157 4.70 -0.05 -4.53
CA MET A 157 5.79 -1.02 -4.49
C MET A 157 6.87 -0.73 -5.53
N TYR A 158 6.50 -0.17 -6.68
CA TYR A 158 7.45 0.34 -7.67
C TYR A 158 8.22 1.57 -7.15
N ASN A 159 7.57 2.48 -6.41
CA ASN A 159 8.27 3.57 -5.72
C ASN A 159 9.33 3.04 -4.73
N TYR A 160 9.09 1.90 -4.07
CA TYR A 160 10.11 1.26 -3.23
C TYR A 160 11.30 0.78 -4.06
N VAL A 161 11.08 0.22 -5.26
CA VAL A 161 12.18 -0.17 -6.19
C VAL A 161 13.00 1.05 -6.59
N CYS A 162 12.34 2.13 -7.01
CA CYS A 162 13.03 3.37 -7.39
C CYS A 162 13.90 3.91 -6.24
N THR A 163 13.33 3.94 -5.04
CA THR A 163 14.00 4.43 -3.83
C THR A 163 15.19 3.53 -3.45
N SER A 164 15.05 2.20 -3.48
CA SER A 164 16.14 1.28 -3.16
C SER A 164 17.26 1.31 -4.20
N CYS A 165 16.92 1.62 -5.46
CA CYS A 165 17.86 1.82 -6.55
C CYS A 165 18.48 3.23 -6.60
N GLY A 166 18.23 4.07 -5.59
CA GLY A 166 18.82 5.40 -5.47
C GLY A 166 18.32 6.42 -6.50
N ARG A 167 17.14 6.19 -7.10
CA ARG A 167 16.52 7.16 -8.01
C ARG A 167 15.69 8.18 -7.23
N ASP A 168 15.72 9.42 -7.71
CA ASP A 168 14.77 10.44 -7.30
C ASP A 168 13.37 10.05 -7.80
N VAL A 169 12.39 10.00 -6.88
CA VAL A 169 11.02 9.62 -7.20
C VAL A 169 10.16 10.85 -7.31
N LYS A 170 9.46 11.01 -8.45
CA LYS A 170 8.54 12.12 -8.70
C LYS A 170 7.17 11.62 -9.09
N GLY A 171 6.18 12.47 -8.81
CA GLY A 171 4.78 12.13 -8.94
C GLY A 171 4.22 11.52 -7.66
N ASP A 172 2.91 11.36 -7.65
CA ASP A 172 2.17 10.80 -6.53
C ASP A 172 0.98 9.98 -7.04
N VAL A 173 0.54 9.01 -6.24
CA VAL A 173 -0.65 8.22 -6.54
C VAL A 173 -1.50 8.08 -5.30
N ASP A 174 -2.78 7.90 -5.53
CA ASP A 174 -3.76 7.80 -4.45
C ASP A 174 -3.44 6.66 -3.49
N LEU A 175 -3.84 6.88 -2.24
CA LEU A 175 -3.75 5.89 -1.19
C LEU A 175 -4.59 4.64 -1.56
N PRO A 176 -4.01 3.43 -1.56
CA PRO A 176 -4.77 2.21 -1.85
C PRO A 176 -5.78 1.94 -0.73
N ILE A 177 -7.07 2.14 -1.02
CA ILE A 177 -8.14 1.86 -0.06
C ILE A 177 -8.28 0.34 0.10
N ASP A 178 -7.65 -0.17 1.15
CA ASP A 178 -7.79 -1.53 1.64
C ASP A 178 -8.54 -1.56 2.99
N LEU A 179 -8.55 -2.71 3.65
CA LEU A 179 -9.26 -2.85 4.92
C LEU A 179 -8.70 -1.93 6.00
N ARG A 180 -7.37 -1.79 6.10
CA ARG A 180 -6.73 -0.99 7.14
C ARG A 180 -7.01 0.50 6.93
N ASN A 181 -6.88 0.98 5.69
CA ASN A 181 -7.18 2.38 5.40
C ASN A 181 -8.68 2.69 5.56
N ALA A 182 -9.57 1.73 5.26
CA ALA A 182 -11.00 1.87 5.54
C ALA A 182 -11.31 1.89 7.05
N GLU A 183 -10.73 0.98 7.83
CA GLU A 183 -10.83 0.93 9.30
C GLU A 183 -10.34 2.25 9.92
N LEU A 184 -9.15 2.73 9.54
CA LEU A 184 -8.61 4.00 10.01
C LEU A 184 -9.54 5.18 9.69
N SER A 185 -10.20 5.16 8.54
CA SER A 185 -11.14 6.21 8.15
C SER A 185 -12.38 6.23 9.05
N ILE A 186 -12.83 5.06 9.52
CA ILE A 186 -13.92 4.93 10.50
C ILE A 186 -13.44 5.42 11.88
N TRP A 187 -12.30 4.89 12.35
CA TRP A 187 -11.75 5.22 13.66
C TRP A 187 -11.42 6.70 13.83
N SER A 188 -10.98 7.36 12.76
CA SER A 188 -10.60 8.78 12.77
C SER A 188 -11.75 9.74 12.48
N CYS A 189 -12.98 9.22 12.36
CA CYS A 189 -14.21 9.95 12.07
C CYS A 189 -14.32 10.53 10.64
N ILE A 190 -13.42 10.18 9.70
CA ILE A 190 -13.63 10.51 8.27
C ILE A 190 -14.93 9.85 7.78
N VAL A 191 -15.23 8.66 8.28
CA VAL A 191 -16.48 7.97 7.98
C VAL A 191 -17.34 7.89 9.24
N ARG A 192 -18.61 8.29 9.10
CA ARG A 192 -19.62 8.29 10.15
C ARG A 192 -20.89 7.57 9.68
N GLU A 193 -21.79 7.22 10.62
CA GLU A 193 -23.07 6.56 10.36
C GLU A 193 -22.88 5.22 9.60
N CYS A 194 -22.05 4.34 10.16
CA CYS A 194 -21.78 3.02 9.62
C CYS A 194 -22.87 2.02 10.03
N ASP A 195 -23.65 1.54 9.06
CA ASP A 195 -24.62 0.46 9.29
C ASP A 195 -23.91 -0.89 9.48
N ASN A 196 -24.47 -1.76 10.34
CA ASN A 196 -24.06 -3.15 10.51
C ASN A 196 -22.61 -3.36 11.02
N GLY A 197 -22.09 -2.38 11.76
CA GLY A 197 -20.79 -2.45 12.44
C GLY A 197 -19.60 -2.13 11.53
N GLU A 198 -18.44 -1.97 12.18
CA GLU A 198 -17.21 -1.47 11.55
C GLU A 198 -16.75 -2.32 10.36
N ARG A 199 -16.74 -3.65 10.52
CA ARG A 199 -16.24 -4.55 9.47
C ARG A 199 -17.07 -4.46 8.19
N ALA A 200 -18.40 -4.47 8.30
CA ALA A 200 -19.28 -4.35 7.15
C ALA A 200 -19.15 -2.98 6.49
N CYS A 201 -18.99 -1.92 7.30
CA CYS A 201 -18.74 -0.57 6.79
C CYS A 201 -17.43 -0.49 6.00
N ALA A 202 -16.33 -1.03 6.55
CA ALA A 202 -15.04 -1.07 5.88
C ALA A 202 -15.09 -1.85 4.56
N GLU A 203 -15.83 -2.96 4.50
CA GLU A 203 -16.04 -3.72 3.25
C GLU A 203 -16.80 -2.93 2.19
N LYS A 204 -17.76 -2.10 2.60
CA LYS A 204 -18.53 -1.22 1.71
C LYS A 204 -17.65 -0.06 1.18
N LEU A 205 -16.79 0.51 2.03
CA LEU A 205 -15.85 1.59 1.65
C LEU A 205 -14.82 1.16 0.61
N MET A 206 -14.44 -0.13 0.57
CA MET A 206 -13.52 -0.65 -0.44
C MET A 206 -14.14 -0.83 -1.84
N ARG A 207 -15.44 -0.54 -2.01
CA ARG A 207 -16.18 -0.72 -3.27
C ARG A 207 -16.70 0.62 -3.82
N GLU A 208 -16.94 0.68 -5.12
CA GLU A 208 -17.58 1.85 -5.71
C GLU A 208 -19.04 2.00 -5.25
N PRO A 209 -19.57 3.24 -5.14
CA PRO A 209 -18.89 4.54 -5.37
C PRO A 209 -18.11 5.06 -4.14
N TYR A 210 -18.16 4.35 -3.02
CA TYR A 210 -17.62 4.82 -1.74
C TYR A 210 -16.09 4.88 -1.73
N ARG A 211 -15.43 3.96 -2.45
CA ARG A 211 -13.99 3.98 -2.63
C ARG A 211 -13.52 5.29 -3.25
N ALA A 212 -14.14 5.74 -4.34
CA ALA A 212 -13.76 7.00 -4.98
C ALA A 212 -13.90 8.19 -4.01
N ARG A 213 -15.04 8.28 -3.31
CA ARG A 213 -15.29 9.33 -2.33
C ARG A 213 -14.31 9.29 -1.15
N LEU A 214 -13.94 8.10 -0.69
CA LEU A 214 -12.97 7.95 0.40
C LEU A 214 -11.55 8.29 -0.07
N THR A 215 -11.20 7.91 -1.31
CA THR A 215 -9.97 8.35 -1.94
C THR A 215 -9.89 9.87 -2.02
N ASP A 216 -10.97 10.57 -2.37
CA ASP A 216 -11.01 12.04 -2.38
C ASP A 216 -10.79 12.66 -1.00
N ALA A 217 -11.34 12.05 0.06
CA ALA A 217 -11.08 12.46 1.43
C ALA A 217 -9.59 12.30 1.77
N TRP A 218 -8.96 11.16 1.46
CA TRP A 218 -7.53 10.95 1.69
C TRP A 218 -6.64 11.85 0.83
N ARG A 219 -7.02 12.15 -0.42
CA ARG A 219 -6.34 13.17 -1.25
C ARG A 219 -6.29 14.51 -0.55
N THR A 220 -7.37 14.89 0.13
CA THR A 220 -7.42 16.12 0.94
C THR A 220 -6.40 16.04 2.09
N VAL A 221 -6.32 14.90 2.80
CA VAL A 221 -5.29 14.70 3.84
C VAL A 221 -3.88 14.85 3.28
N CYS A 222 -3.55 14.15 2.18
CA CYS A 222 -2.23 14.19 1.56
C CYS A 222 -1.84 15.63 1.17
N LYS A 223 -2.72 16.29 0.41
CA LYS A 223 -2.49 17.65 -0.10
C LYS A 223 -2.27 18.66 1.02
N GLU A 224 -3.16 18.67 2.01
CA GLU A 224 -3.18 19.72 3.04
C GLU A 224 -2.14 19.45 4.15
N SER A 225 -1.71 18.19 4.34
CA SER A 225 -0.59 17.85 5.22
C SER A 225 0.78 18.09 4.57
N GLY A 226 0.84 18.11 3.23
CA GLY A 226 2.10 18.19 2.47
C GLY A 226 2.82 16.84 2.34
N ILE A 227 2.15 15.73 2.64
CA ILE A 227 2.71 14.37 2.54
C ILE A 227 2.17 13.72 1.26
N PRO A 228 3.02 13.28 0.32
CA PRO A 228 2.57 12.51 -0.83
C PRO A 228 1.78 11.28 -0.39
N CYS A 229 0.65 10.99 -1.04
CA CYS A 229 -0.22 9.88 -0.69
C CYS A 229 0.51 8.54 -0.68
N VAL A 230 1.47 8.32 -1.59
CA VAL A 230 2.29 7.10 -1.60
C VAL A 230 3.13 6.93 -0.32
N LYS A 231 3.61 8.02 0.28
CA LYS A 231 4.36 8.02 1.56
C LYS A 231 3.40 7.96 2.75
N LEU A 232 2.27 8.67 2.66
CA LEU A 232 1.25 8.65 3.71
C LEU A 232 0.70 7.24 3.92
N ASP A 233 0.54 6.45 2.87
CA ASP A 233 0.09 5.05 2.98
C ASP A 233 1.04 4.19 3.83
N ALA A 234 2.36 4.37 3.74
CA ALA A 234 3.30 3.66 4.59
C ALA A 234 3.11 4.03 6.08
N LEU A 235 2.90 5.33 6.35
CA LEU A 235 2.66 5.83 7.70
C LEU A 235 1.32 5.36 8.27
N THR A 236 0.22 5.47 7.51
CA THR A 236 -1.10 5.02 7.94
C THR A 236 -1.14 3.51 8.13
N TRP A 237 -0.48 2.75 7.25
CA TRP A 237 -0.40 1.29 7.36
C TRP A 237 0.29 0.83 8.64
N LEU A 238 1.38 1.50 9.03
CA LEU A 238 2.10 1.24 10.28
C LEU A 238 1.23 1.57 11.49
N ILE A 239 0.70 2.80 11.53
CA ILE A 239 -0.09 3.29 12.66
C ILE A 239 -1.32 2.41 12.89
N THR A 240 -2.08 2.12 11.83
CA THR A 240 -3.29 1.31 11.90
C THR A 240 -2.98 -0.12 12.35
N GLY A 241 -1.90 -0.71 11.84
CA GLY A 241 -1.48 -2.06 12.26
C GLY A 241 -1.19 -2.12 13.76
N VAL A 242 -0.41 -1.18 14.28
CA VAL A 242 -0.06 -1.16 15.70
C VAL A 242 -1.26 -0.80 16.58
N LEU A 243 -2.13 0.11 16.15
CA LEU A 243 -3.39 0.42 16.86
C LEU A 243 -4.27 -0.82 16.99
N ARG A 244 -4.46 -1.57 15.89
CA ARG A 244 -5.22 -2.82 15.90
C ARG A 244 -4.62 -3.85 16.87
N ASP A 245 -3.31 -4.08 16.79
CA ASP A 245 -2.62 -5.04 17.66
C ASP A 245 -2.66 -4.61 19.14
N SER A 246 -2.86 -3.32 19.40
CA SER A 246 -2.93 -2.73 20.75
C SER A 246 -4.36 -2.58 21.27
N GLY A 247 -5.35 -3.17 20.60
CA GLY A 247 -6.77 -3.03 20.99
C GLY A 247 -7.24 -1.57 20.97
N LEU A 248 -6.71 -0.79 20.02
CA LEU A 248 -6.99 0.64 19.82
C LEU A 248 -6.56 1.54 20.99
N ASN A 249 -5.68 1.06 21.87
CA ASN A 249 -5.13 1.86 22.97
C ASN A 249 -3.98 2.78 22.47
N PRO A 250 -4.15 4.11 22.47
CA PRO A 250 -3.16 5.05 21.92
C PRO A 250 -1.81 5.03 22.67
N VAL A 251 -1.82 4.85 23.99
CA VAL A 251 -0.60 4.85 24.81
C VAL A 251 0.21 3.59 24.54
N LEU A 252 -0.44 2.43 24.52
CA LEU A 252 0.22 1.16 24.19
C LEU A 252 0.73 1.15 22.76
N ALA A 253 -0.06 1.69 21.82
CA ALA A 253 0.34 1.80 20.43
C ALA A 253 1.58 2.70 20.28
N GLY A 254 1.62 3.86 20.93
CA GLY A 254 2.80 4.74 20.91
C GLY A 254 4.07 4.05 21.43
N LYS A 255 3.97 3.30 22.53
CA LYS A 255 5.10 2.50 23.06
C LYS A 255 5.60 1.48 22.04
N ARG A 256 4.69 0.71 21.43
CA ARG A 256 5.04 -0.32 20.43
C ARG A 256 5.63 0.27 19.16
N ILE A 257 5.14 1.43 18.70
CA ILE A 257 5.73 2.13 17.55
C ILE A 257 7.18 2.53 17.85
N MET A 258 7.44 3.08 19.05
CA MET A 258 8.78 3.45 19.46
C MET A 258 9.71 2.22 19.59
N GLU A 259 9.23 1.12 20.16
CA GLU A 259 10.00 -0.12 20.32
C GLU A 259 10.35 -0.77 18.98
N ALA A 260 9.38 -0.89 18.07
CA ALA A 260 9.54 -1.61 16.81
C ALA A 260 10.21 -0.78 15.71
N PHE A 261 9.91 0.52 15.64
CA PHE A 261 10.31 1.38 14.51
C PHE A 261 11.23 2.53 14.92
N ARG A 262 11.51 2.72 16.23
CA ARG A 262 12.34 3.82 16.74
C ARG A 262 11.83 5.20 16.31
N VAL A 263 10.51 5.31 16.18
CA VAL A 263 9.79 6.53 15.80
C VAL A 263 8.87 6.93 16.94
N GLU A 264 8.89 8.21 17.31
CA GLU A 264 7.97 8.78 18.28
C GLU A 264 6.76 9.40 17.57
N ILE A 265 5.57 8.90 17.88
CA ILE A 265 4.31 9.52 17.47
C ILE A 265 3.62 10.05 18.73
N PRO A 266 3.30 11.35 18.81
CA PRO A 266 2.60 11.89 19.96
C PRO A 266 1.30 11.13 20.24
N VAL A 267 1.07 10.76 21.50
CA VAL A 267 -0.14 10.02 21.91
C VAL A 267 -1.42 10.77 21.50
N GLU A 268 -1.37 12.09 21.46
CA GLU A 268 -2.51 12.94 21.08
C GLU A 268 -2.87 12.80 19.59
N VAL A 269 -1.89 12.54 18.73
CA VAL A 269 -2.15 12.17 17.33
C VAL A 269 -2.86 10.82 17.29
N LEU A 270 -2.36 9.82 18.04
CA LEU A 270 -2.96 8.50 18.07
C LEU A 270 -4.40 8.53 18.61
N LYS A 271 -4.69 9.36 19.62
CA LYS A 271 -6.06 9.59 20.13
C LYS A 271 -6.97 10.16 19.06
N GLU A 272 -6.51 11.14 18.28
CA GLU A 272 -7.32 11.72 17.19
C GLU A 272 -7.61 10.69 16.08
N LEU A 273 -6.72 9.74 15.84
CA LEU A 273 -6.88 8.67 14.85
C LEU A 273 -7.85 7.56 15.29
N VAL A 274 -8.13 7.43 16.59
CA VAL A 274 -9.12 6.47 17.12
C VAL A 274 -10.31 7.14 17.81
N LYS A 275 -10.52 8.43 17.56
CA LYS A 275 -11.54 9.26 18.21
C LYS A 275 -12.97 8.70 18.10
N CYS A 276 -13.29 8.04 16.99
CA CYS A 276 -14.57 7.40 16.73
C CYS A 276 -14.52 5.88 16.83
N ALA A 277 -13.44 5.30 17.34
CA ALA A 277 -13.36 3.86 17.49
C ALA A 277 -14.31 3.37 18.61
N GLY A 278 -15.15 2.37 18.32
CA GLY A 278 -16.07 1.78 19.29
C GLY A 278 -17.33 2.60 19.61
N GLY A 279 -17.64 3.67 18.87
CA GLY A 279 -18.89 4.41 19.03
C GLY A 279 -20.09 3.71 18.38
N GLU A 280 -21.28 3.86 18.97
CA GLU A 280 -22.53 3.71 18.22
C GLU A 280 -22.57 4.81 17.14
N PHE A 281 -22.76 4.39 15.89
CA PHE A 281 -22.61 5.23 14.70
C PHE A 281 -23.90 5.89 14.25
#